data_AF-A0A2J9E0P8-F1
#
_entry.id   AF-A0A2J9E0P8-F1
#
_cell.length_a   1.000
_cell.length_b   1.000
_cell.length_c   1.000
_cell.angle_alpha   90.00
_cell.angle_beta   90.00
_cell.angle_gamma   90.00
#
_symmetry.space_group_name_H-M   'P 1'
#
loop_
_entity.id
_entity.type
_entity.pdbx_description
1 polymer ?
#
loop_
_entity_poly.entity_id
_entity_poly.type
_entity_poly.pdbx_seq_one_letter_code
_entity_poly.pdbx_strand_id
1 'polypeptide(L)'
;MLKKLDIEEKLSLLRDPKINILTKYQLAITLSDTKNERVYYALCELINDNAYLNKRGTFVHCLRNYPPEKSFDLAVDLILNGNFEVSHEAFEIIDHFENKIEGEKVKLNYNKLIGFYNSHKTVRVGV
;
A
#
# COMPACT_ATOMS: atom_id res chain seq x y z
N MET A 1 -7.46 20.27 16.56
CA MET A 1 -8.21 19.21 17.27
C MET A 1 -7.43 17.91 17.38
N LEU A 2 -6.77 17.42 16.31
CA LEU A 2 -6.07 16.11 16.30
C LEU A 2 -4.79 16.00 17.16
N LYS A 3 -4.14 17.12 17.54
CA LYS A 3 -2.85 17.10 18.26
C LYS A 3 -2.91 16.54 19.70
N LYS A 4 -4.10 16.50 20.32
CA LYS A 4 -4.26 16.08 21.74
C LYS A 4 -4.66 14.60 21.92
N LEU A 5 -4.98 13.91 20.83
CA LEU A 5 -5.42 12.52 20.90
C LEU A 5 -4.22 11.58 21.06
N ASP A 6 -4.40 10.51 21.83
CA ASP A 6 -3.43 9.43 21.90
C ASP A 6 -3.44 8.58 20.60
N ILE A 7 -2.56 7.58 20.53
CA ILE A 7 -2.45 6.75 19.32
C ILE A 7 -3.67 5.87 19.08
N GLU A 8 -4.31 5.36 20.12
CA GLU A 8 -5.47 4.47 20.00
C GLU A 8 -6.69 5.25 19.53
N GLU A 9 -6.89 6.46 20.06
CA GLU A 9 -7.93 7.38 19.60
C GLU A 9 -7.73 7.75 18.12
N LYS A 10 -6.49 8.04 17.70
CA LYS A 10 -6.18 8.35 16.30
C LYS A 10 -6.36 7.14 15.38
N LEU A 11 -5.99 5.94 15.82
CA LEU A 11 -6.21 4.70 15.06
C LEU A 11 -7.70 4.38 14.92
N SER A 12 -8.48 4.61 15.98
CA SER A 12 -9.93 4.49 15.95
C SER A 12 -10.55 5.44 14.92
N LEU A 13 -10.14 6.71 14.91
CA LEU A 13 -10.58 7.68 13.90
C LEU A 13 -10.14 7.32 12.49
N LEU A 14 -8.91 6.80 12.32
CA LEU A 14 -8.41 6.37 11.02
C LEU A 14 -9.28 5.24 10.45
N ARG A 15 -9.78 4.34 11.30
CA ARG A 15 -10.64 3.20 10.92
C ARG A 15 -12.12 3.56 10.79
N ASP A 16 -12.60 4.61 11.46
CA ASP A 16 -14.02 4.98 11.44
C ASP A 16 -14.48 5.34 10.02
N PRO A 17 -15.44 4.60 9.42
CA PRO A 17 -15.92 4.85 8.06
C PRO A 17 -16.64 6.19 7.89
N LYS A 18 -17.07 6.84 8.99
CA LYS A 18 -17.75 8.15 8.97
C LYS A 18 -16.78 9.30 8.76
N ILE A 19 -15.48 9.09 9.02
CA ILE A 19 -14.47 10.11 8.80
C ILE A 19 -14.21 10.27 7.31
N ASN A 20 -14.29 11.50 6.83
CA ASN A 20 -14.06 11.81 5.43
C ASN A 20 -12.62 11.44 5.01
N ILE A 21 -12.45 11.14 3.73
CA ILE A 21 -11.19 10.61 3.20
C ILE A 21 -10.00 11.58 3.36
N LEU A 22 -10.22 12.89 3.23
CA LEU A 22 -9.14 13.88 3.36
C LEU A 22 -8.60 13.93 4.81
N THR A 23 -9.48 13.83 5.79
CA THR A 23 -9.09 13.71 7.20
C THR A 23 -8.38 12.38 7.46
N LYS A 24 -8.82 11.27 6.85
CA LYS A 24 -8.11 9.99 6.94
C LYS A 24 -6.70 10.08 6.35
N TYR A 25 -6.52 10.74 5.20
CA TYR A 25 -5.20 10.93 4.60
C TYR A 25 -4.26 11.73 5.50
N GLN A 26 -4.73 12.85 6.06
CA GLN A 26 -3.94 13.66 6.98
C GLN A 26 -3.54 12.86 8.23
N LEU A 27 -4.46 12.06 8.76
CA LEU A 27 -4.20 11.15 9.87
C LEU A 27 -3.18 10.06 9.50
N ALA A 28 -3.36 9.41 8.36
CA ALA A 28 -2.48 8.35 7.87
C ALA A 28 -1.04 8.85 7.72
N ILE A 29 -0.84 9.99 7.07
CA ILE A 29 0.49 10.61 6.91
C ILE A 29 1.11 10.87 8.28
N THR A 30 0.41 11.61 9.14
CA THR A 30 0.89 11.98 10.48
C THR A 30 1.21 10.74 11.35
N LEU A 31 0.38 9.71 11.27
CA LEU A 31 0.58 8.48 12.03
C LEU A 31 1.73 7.65 11.47
N SER A 32 1.91 7.61 10.14
CA SER A 32 2.97 6.83 9.51
C SER A 32 4.36 7.35 9.85
N ASP A 33 4.53 8.65 10.05
CA ASP A 33 5.78 9.28 10.48
C ASP A 33 6.24 8.78 11.86
N THR A 34 5.31 8.28 12.68
CA THR A 34 5.66 7.68 13.99
C THR A 34 6.34 6.32 13.86
N LYS A 35 6.30 5.70 12.67
CA LYS A 35 6.79 4.35 12.37
C LYS A 35 6.24 3.28 13.32
N ASN A 36 5.11 3.56 13.99
CA ASN A 36 4.49 2.62 14.90
C ASN A 36 3.87 1.46 14.11
N GLU A 37 4.17 0.23 14.53
CA GLU A 37 3.74 -0.97 13.83
C GLU A 37 2.21 -1.16 13.83
N ARG A 38 1.49 -0.64 14.83
CA ARG A 38 0.01 -0.68 14.82
C ARG A 38 -0.58 0.16 13.69
N VAL A 39 0.10 1.24 13.32
CA VAL A 39 -0.29 2.09 12.19
C VAL A 39 -0.06 1.35 10.88
N TYR A 40 1.03 0.59 10.74
CA TYR A 40 1.27 -0.25 9.56
C TYR A 40 0.08 -1.19 9.30
N TYR A 41 -0.36 -1.93 10.31
CA TYR A 41 -1.49 -2.85 10.15
C TYR A 41 -2.79 -2.11 9.82
N ALA A 42 -3.05 -0.95 10.44
CA ALA A 42 -4.22 -0.13 10.10
C ALA A 42 -4.19 0.37 8.65
N LEU A 43 -3.01 0.74 8.12
CA LEU A 43 -2.85 1.12 6.72
C LEU A 43 -3.11 -0.07 5.79
N CYS A 44 -2.59 -1.26 6.11
CA CYS A 44 -2.86 -2.48 5.34
C CYS A 44 -4.35 -2.84 5.31
N GLU A 45 -5.07 -2.67 6.42
CA GLU A 45 -6.53 -2.85 6.46
C GLU A 45 -7.23 -1.90 5.47
N LEU A 46 -6.90 -0.60 5.52
CA LEU A 46 -7.50 0.40 4.63
C LEU A 46 -7.16 0.19 3.15
N ILE A 47 -5.95 -0.30 2.83
CA ILE A 47 -5.52 -0.57 1.45
C ILE A 47 -6.29 -1.76 0.84
N ASN A 48 -6.63 -2.75 1.67
CA ASN A 48 -7.36 -3.94 1.24
C ASN A 48 -8.89 -3.80 1.32
N ASP A 49 -9.39 -2.73 1.94
CA ASP A 49 -10.82 -2.44 1.99
C ASP A 49 -11.32 -1.90 0.63
N ASN A 50 -12.31 -2.60 0.08
CA ASN A 50 -12.97 -2.26 -1.18
C ASN A 50 -13.57 -0.85 -1.19
N ALA A 51 -13.93 -0.29 -0.04
CA ALA A 51 -14.42 1.09 0.08
C ALA A 51 -13.38 2.12 -0.40
N TYR A 52 -12.10 1.76 -0.43
CA TYR A 52 -10.99 2.64 -0.81
C TYR A 52 -10.26 2.22 -2.09
N LEU A 53 -10.82 1.30 -2.89
CA LEU A 53 -10.16 0.76 -4.09
C LEU A 53 -9.54 1.84 -5.02
N ASN A 54 -10.28 2.93 -5.24
CA ASN A 54 -9.89 4.06 -6.09
C ASN A 54 -9.28 5.24 -5.31
N LYS A 55 -9.06 5.10 -4.00
CA LYS A 55 -8.69 6.16 -3.04
C LYS A 55 -7.66 5.66 -2.01
N ARG A 56 -6.82 4.70 -2.40
CA ARG A 56 -5.83 4.08 -1.51
C ARG A 56 -4.39 4.51 -1.78
N GLY A 57 -4.13 5.30 -2.83
CA GLY A 57 -2.78 5.76 -3.19
C GLY A 57 -2.04 6.42 -2.02
N THR A 58 -2.70 7.35 -1.32
CA THR A 58 -2.13 7.98 -0.11
C THR A 58 -1.84 6.99 1.02
N PHE A 59 -2.65 5.93 1.20
CA PHE A 59 -2.36 4.92 2.22
C PHE A 59 -1.15 4.06 1.83
N VAL A 60 -1.01 3.74 0.54
CA VAL A 60 0.16 3.04 -0.01
C VAL A 60 1.42 3.89 0.15
N HIS A 61 1.34 5.19 -0.16
CA HIS A 61 2.41 6.15 0.07
C HIS A 61 2.93 6.10 1.52
N CYS A 62 2.02 6.06 2.50
CA CYS A 62 2.37 5.98 3.92
C CYS A 62 3.14 4.69 4.28
N LEU A 63 3.02 3.61 3.50
CA LEU A 63 3.77 2.38 3.75
C LEU A 63 5.28 2.54 3.54
N ARG A 64 5.74 3.58 2.83
CA ARG A 64 7.17 3.90 2.64
C ARG A 64 7.91 4.23 3.92
N ASN A 65 7.18 4.59 4.99
CA ASN A 65 7.76 4.84 6.30
C ASN A 65 8.13 3.56 7.07
N TYR A 66 7.85 2.38 6.52
CA TYR A 66 8.10 1.07 7.11
C TYR A 66 9.09 0.24 6.27
N PRO A 67 9.71 -0.81 6.85
CA PRO A 67 10.60 -1.69 6.10
C PRO A 67 9.89 -2.24 4.85
N PRO A 68 10.42 -2.00 3.64
CA PRO A 68 9.75 -2.36 2.38
C PRO A 68 9.54 -3.89 2.27
N GLU A 69 10.35 -4.69 2.96
CA GLU A 69 10.27 -6.16 2.97
C GLU A 69 8.92 -6.66 3.52
N LYS A 70 8.35 -5.91 4.47
CA LYS A 70 7.03 -6.20 5.04
C LYS A 70 5.93 -6.06 3.98
N SER A 71 6.02 -5.03 3.15
CA SER A 71 5.02 -4.68 2.14
C SER A 71 5.26 -5.33 0.78
N PHE A 72 6.33 -6.10 0.59
CA PHE A 72 6.73 -6.59 -0.73
C PHE A 72 5.62 -7.30 -1.52
N ASP A 73 4.93 -8.28 -0.92
CA ASP A 73 3.86 -9.02 -1.60
C ASP A 73 2.68 -8.09 -1.96
N LEU A 74 2.29 -7.26 -1.00
CA LEU A 74 1.22 -6.28 -1.18
C LEU A 74 1.58 -5.28 -2.28
N ALA A 75 2.82 -4.79 -2.31
CA ALA A 75 3.29 -3.86 -3.33
C ALA A 75 3.21 -4.49 -4.73
N VAL A 76 3.65 -5.74 -4.89
CA VAL A 76 3.54 -6.45 -6.17
C VAL A 76 2.08 -6.62 -6.60
N ASP A 77 1.19 -7.00 -5.68
CA ASP A 77 -0.24 -7.14 -5.99
C ASP A 77 -0.87 -5.79 -6.37
N LEU A 78 -0.45 -4.70 -5.74
CA LEU A 78 -0.91 -3.34 -6.05
C LEU A 78 -0.35 -2.81 -7.38
N ILE A 79 0.89 -3.16 -7.75
CA ILE A 79 1.46 -2.81 -9.06
C ILE A 79 0.66 -3.46 -10.20
N LEU A 80 0.20 -4.69 -9.99
CA LEU A 80 -0.53 -5.45 -11.01
C LEU A 80 -1.99 -5.03 -11.14
N ASN A 81 -2.64 -4.67 -10.03
CA ASN A 81 -4.10 -4.50 -9.97
C ASN A 81 -4.55 -3.09 -9.56
N GLY A 82 -3.61 -2.21 -9.24
CA GLY A 82 -3.89 -0.82 -8.89
C GLY A 82 -4.26 0.03 -10.10
N ASN A 83 -4.87 1.19 -9.84
CA ASN A 83 -4.88 2.26 -10.83
C ASN A 83 -3.47 2.86 -10.97
N PHE A 84 -3.31 3.86 -11.85
CA PHE A 84 -2.00 4.48 -12.10
C PHE A 84 -1.32 4.98 -10.81
N GLU A 85 -2.03 5.76 -9.98
CA GLU A 85 -1.50 6.31 -8.73
C GLU A 85 -1.08 5.21 -7.75
N VAL A 86 -1.95 4.22 -7.52
CA VAL A 86 -1.68 3.11 -6.60
C VAL A 86 -0.50 2.28 -7.07
N SER A 87 -0.41 2.01 -8.38
CA SER A 87 0.71 1.23 -8.95
C SER A 87 2.02 2.00 -8.86
N HIS A 88 1.99 3.32 -9.08
CA HIS A 88 3.16 4.18 -8.93
C HIS A 88 3.67 4.20 -7.48
N GLU A 89 2.79 4.44 -6.50
CA GLU A 89 3.18 4.45 -5.09
C GLU A 89 3.64 3.06 -4.61
N ALA A 90 3.04 1.99 -5.11
CA ALA A 90 3.48 0.63 -4.80
C ALA A 90 4.85 0.30 -5.41
N PHE A 91 5.14 0.82 -6.60
CA PHE A 91 6.46 0.68 -7.21
C PHE A 91 7.54 1.39 -6.38
N GLU A 92 7.26 2.60 -5.88
CA GLU A 92 8.18 3.33 -5.00
C GLU A 92 8.58 2.52 -3.76
N ILE A 93 7.68 1.72 -3.17
CA ILE A 93 8.01 0.82 -2.06
C ILE A 93 9.11 -0.18 -2.46
N ILE A 94 9.02 -0.73 -3.67
CA ILE A 94 10.00 -1.69 -4.18
C ILE A 94 11.30 -0.99 -4.58
N ASP A 95 11.23 0.20 -5.16
CA ASP A 95 12.42 0.95 -5.57
C ASP A 95 13.30 1.35 -4.38
N HIS A 96 12.71 1.49 -3.18
CA HIS A 96 13.41 1.83 -1.94
C HIS A 96 13.96 0.61 -1.17
N PHE A 97 14.09 -0.57 -1.80
CA PHE A 97 14.78 -1.70 -1.17
C PHE A 97 16.26 -1.37 -0.93
N GLU A 98 16.61 -1.10 0.33
CA GLU A 98 18.01 -0.94 0.74
C GLU A 98 18.74 -2.29 0.82
N ASN A 99 17.99 -3.37 1.07
CA ASN A 99 18.52 -4.72 1.22
C ASN A 99 18.02 -5.64 0.11
N LYS A 100 18.87 -6.61 -0.24
CA LYS A 100 18.48 -7.70 -1.12
C LYS A 100 17.44 -8.59 -0.44
N ILE A 101 16.31 -8.80 -1.10
CA ILE A 101 15.36 -9.86 -0.74
C ILE A 101 15.70 -11.09 -1.56
N GLU A 102 15.63 -12.27 -0.94
CA GLU A 102 15.85 -13.55 -1.60
C GLU A 102 14.79 -14.58 -1.19
N GLY A 103 14.84 -15.76 -1.82
CA GLY A 103 14.02 -16.91 -1.46
C GLY A 103 12.69 -17.00 -2.20
N GLU A 104 11.82 -17.89 -1.70
CA GLU A 104 10.56 -18.25 -2.36
C GLU A 104 9.62 -17.06 -2.56
N LYS A 105 9.64 -16.07 -1.65
CA LYS A 105 8.83 -14.85 -1.77
C LYS A 105 9.18 -14.06 -3.04
N VAL A 106 10.46 -13.91 -3.37
CA VAL A 106 10.90 -13.22 -4.59
C VAL A 106 10.50 -14.01 -5.83
N LYS A 107 10.73 -15.32 -5.83
CA LYS A 107 10.37 -16.20 -6.94
C LYS A 107 8.86 -16.16 -7.23
N LEU A 108 8.03 -16.22 -6.19
CA LEU A 108 6.57 -16.15 -6.32
C LEU A 108 6.13 -14.83 -6.96
N ASN A 109 6.61 -13.71 -6.46
CA ASN A 109 6.22 -12.39 -6.98
C ASN A 109 6.77 -12.11 -8.38
N TYR A 110 7.99 -12.57 -8.68
CA TYR A 110 8.52 -12.52 -10.04
C TYR A 110 7.62 -13.30 -11.02
N ASN A 111 7.18 -14.50 -10.63
CA ASN A 111 6.25 -15.29 -11.45
C ASN A 111 4.89 -14.60 -11.64
N LYS A 112 4.37 -13.89 -10.63
CA LYS A 112 3.16 -13.06 -10.77
C LYS A 112 3.35 -11.98 -11.85
N LEU A 113 4.45 -11.23 -11.79
CA LEU A 113 4.77 -10.17 -12.76
C LEU A 113 4.88 -10.72 -14.18
N ILE A 114 5.63 -11.81 -14.37
CA ILE A 114 5.79 -12.46 -15.69
C ILE A 114 4.46 -13.02 -16.21
N GLY A 115 3.67 -13.66 -15.35
CA GLY A 115 2.34 -14.17 -15.70
C GLY A 115 1.42 -13.05 -16.20
N PHE A 116 1.38 -11.92 -15.49
CA PHE A 116 0.58 -10.77 -15.87
C PHE A 116 1.05 -10.13 -17.18
N TYR A 117 2.36 -9.96 -17.38
CA TYR A 117 2.91 -9.45 -18.64
C TYR A 117 2.51 -10.33 -19.83
N ASN A 118 2.64 -11.65 -19.69
CA ASN A 118 2.34 -12.59 -20.76
C ASN A 118 0.85 -12.62 -21.13
N SER A 119 -0.06 -12.50 -20.15
CA SER A 119 -1.50 -12.46 -20.41
C SER A 119 -1.94 -11.17 -21.12
N HIS A 120 -1.27 -10.05 -20.87
CA HIS A 120 -1.60 -8.77 -21.51
C HIS A 120 -0.88 -8.56 -22.85
N LYS A 121 0.20 -9.30 -23.13
CA LYS A 121 0.85 -9.33 -24.44
C LYS A 121 0.00 -10.06 -25.48
N THR A 122 -0.66 -11.15 -25.09
CA THR A 122 -1.50 -11.95 -26.01
C THR A 122 -2.74 -11.22 -26.50
N VAL A 123 -3.30 -10.29 -25.70
CA VAL A 123 -4.46 -9.48 -26.07
C VAL A 123 -4.15 -8.48 -27.18
N ARG A 124 -2.88 -8.08 -27.37
CA ARG A 124 -2.48 -7.07 -28.38
C ARG A 124 -2.10 -7.64 -29.76
N VAL A 125 -2.15 -8.96 -29.95
CA VAL A 125 -1.76 -9.61 -31.23
C VAL A 125 -2.99 -10.01 -32.07
N GLY A 126 -4.18 -9.54 -31.72
CA GLY A 126 -5.45 -9.93 -32.35
C GLY A 126 -6.34 -8.76 -32.77
N VAL A 127 -5.76 -7.64 -33.22
CA VAL A 127 -6.48 -6.55 -33.89
C VAL A 127 -5.78 -6.20 -35.19
#